data_AF-N1VXN3-F1
#
_entry.id   AF-N1VXN3-F1
#
_cell.length_a   1.000
_cell.length_b   1.000
_cell.length_c   1.000
_cell.angle_alpha   90.00
_cell.angle_beta   90.00
_cell.angle_gamma   90.00
#
_symmetry.space_group_name_H-M   'P 1'
#
loop_
_entity.id
_entity.type
_entity.pdbx_description
1 polymer ?
#
loop_
_entity_poly.entity_id
_entity_poly.type
_entity_poly.pdbx_seq_one_letter_code
_entity_poly.pdbx_strand_id
1 'polypeptide(L)'
;MEDYWKAVQNTKEKFEIADHSPKRFSFRLGGEVPVVLHKESLNHEIFWFCQKYIDKYHTNYPYPRYKEDIRSHLTDLYGDPAQNFLSGKLSFSCFSGWKEGSSLLKLSFFLNDEEFFPYRWDYYDTKGQLFLTEEDETKNGKKDSFTYYSQSGCPKEITKDKNDFGAMDEWWYFKNCQLVRVEYDSNENGFRERICHYENGKESYCEGVGEKEEREAIQLESNQKFQEALKSYRKSLKEYKKEVSNGTSRTCSLLRKIANIEYNERDFVSFTKTLDEFFSYRACESDSLDVLIYKSYYYLYVLGDYKTAKDSYQKTSEIYRKTNGEISPEILLNLAYAQFMDKDPVSCLASLDKLNSRRLTAYPRFFLFYYRGSCELSLGRWDDAYTNLKRAQILGGEREFLPVVYYKLGRASFATNREQEGNLWTHQALLYDFDLIEKMDSDPLYERFFESPNGKSHKRKYYLNKQKKQ
;
A
#
# COMPACT_ATOMS: atom_id res chain seq x y z
N MET A 1 -39.02 13.02 -30.42
CA MET A 1 -39.65 14.36 -30.32
C MET A 1 -40.89 14.27 -29.45
N GLU A 2 -41.82 13.37 -29.77
CA GLU A 2 -42.98 13.07 -28.90
C GLU A 2 -42.56 12.64 -27.50
N ASP A 3 -41.55 11.79 -27.37
CA ASP A 3 -41.01 11.37 -26.05
C ASP A 3 -40.50 12.56 -25.23
N TYR A 4 -39.80 13.51 -25.87
CA TYR A 4 -39.29 14.70 -25.20
C TYR A 4 -40.41 15.66 -24.80
N TRP A 5 -41.46 15.77 -25.63
CA TRP A 5 -42.65 16.52 -25.26
C TRP A 5 -43.32 15.92 -24.03
N LYS A 6 -43.55 14.60 -24.04
CA LYS A 6 -44.09 13.85 -22.90
C LYS A 6 -43.23 14.06 -21.65
N ALA A 7 -41.91 13.99 -21.79
CA ALA A 7 -41.00 14.21 -20.68
C ALA A 7 -41.11 15.62 -20.09
N VAL A 8 -41.25 16.67 -20.93
CA VAL A 8 -41.51 18.03 -20.44
C VAL A 8 -42.85 18.11 -19.70
N GLN A 9 -43.90 17.45 -20.16
CA GLN A 9 -45.20 17.41 -19.47
C GLN A 9 -45.11 16.70 -18.11
N ASN A 10 -44.53 15.51 -18.08
CA ASN A 10 -44.30 14.76 -16.84
C ASN A 10 -43.49 15.59 -15.83
N THR A 11 -42.47 16.30 -16.33
CA THR A 11 -41.64 17.20 -15.50
C THR A 11 -42.45 18.36 -14.93
N LYS A 12 -43.34 18.98 -15.72
CA LYS A 12 -44.23 20.04 -15.23
C LYS A 12 -45.15 19.55 -14.12
N GLU A 13 -45.70 18.35 -14.26
CA GLU A 13 -46.55 17.72 -13.25
C GLU A 13 -45.76 17.47 -11.97
N LYS A 14 -44.57 16.87 -12.09
CA LYS A 14 -43.66 16.59 -10.97
C LYS A 14 -43.29 17.84 -10.16
N PHE A 15 -42.94 18.93 -10.84
CA PHE A 15 -42.59 20.20 -10.19
C PHE A 15 -43.82 21.09 -9.92
N GLU A 16 -45.04 20.55 -10.10
CA GLU A 16 -46.32 21.24 -9.86
C GLU A 16 -46.34 22.65 -10.50
N ILE A 17 -45.90 22.73 -11.75
CA ILE A 17 -45.90 23.98 -12.52
C ILE A 17 -47.30 24.16 -13.12
N ALA A 18 -48.03 25.16 -12.64
CA ALA A 18 -49.40 25.42 -13.07
C ALA A 18 -49.49 25.80 -14.56
N ASP A 19 -50.16 24.97 -15.36
CA ASP A 19 -50.47 25.27 -16.76
C ASP A 19 -51.73 26.15 -16.84
N HIS A 20 -51.53 27.47 -16.74
CA HIS A 20 -52.60 28.46 -16.95
C HIS A 20 -52.78 28.84 -18.42
N SER A 21 -52.53 27.92 -19.35
CA SER A 21 -53.01 28.04 -20.72
C SER A 21 -54.55 28.13 -20.70
N PRO A 22 -55.20 29.08 -21.41
CA PRO A 22 -56.64 29.22 -21.38
C PRO A 22 -57.28 27.92 -21.87
N LYS A 23 -57.89 27.17 -20.95
CA LYS A 23 -58.74 26.02 -21.25
C LYS A 23 -59.96 26.50 -22.02
N ARG A 24 -59.82 26.71 -23.34
CA ARG A 24 -60.98 26.79 -24.22
C ARG A 24 -61.71 25.46 -24.07
N PHE A 25 -62.95 25.55 -23.58
CA PHE A 25 -63.93 24.48 -23.42
C PHE A 25 -63.60 23.22 -24.24
N SER A 26 -63.05 22.21 -23.58
CA SER A 26 -63.08 20.83 -24.08
C SER A 26 -63.28 19.88 -22.91
N PHE A 27 -64.39 19.15 -22.95
CA PHE A 27 -64.62 17.96 -22.16
C PHE A 27 -63.77 16.83 -22.76
N ARG A 28 -62.48 16.74 -22.42
CA ARG A 28 -61.65 15.53 -22.58
C ARG A 28 -60.57 15.48 -21.50
N LEU A 29 -60.50 14.38 -20.78
CA LEU A 29 -59.41 14.07 -19.85
C LEU A 29 -58.16 13.66 -20.65
N GLY A 30 -56.99 14.22 -20.32
CA GLY A 30 -55.68 13.70 -20.75
C GLY A 30 -54.89 14.64 -21.67
N GLY A 31 -53.63 14.91 -21.32
CA GLY A 31 -52.70 15.70 -22.13
C GLY A 31 -52.35 15.02 -23.45
N GLU A 32 -52.99 15.43 -24.54
CA GLU A 32 -52.64 14.96 -25.87
C GLU A 32 -51.47 15.78 -26.45
N VAL A 33 -50.45 15.06 -26.92
CA VAL A 33 -49.39 15.56 -27.81
C VAL A 33 -50.06 16.23 -29.03
N PRO A 34 -49.57 17.39 -29.51
CA PRO A 34 -50.10 18.00 -30.73
C PRO A 34 -50.14 16.99 -31.89
N VAL A 35 -51.23 16.98 -32.68
CA VAL A 35 -51.46 16.06 -33.82
C VAL A 35 -50.26 16.04 -34.79
N VAL A 36 -49.52 17.14 -34.88
CA VAL A 36 -48.18 17.21 -35.49
C VAL A 36 -47.29 18.04 -34.56
N LEU A 37 -46.25 17.44 -34.01
CA LEU A 37 -45.30 18.14 -33.14
C LEU A 37 -44.18 18.79 -33.96
N HIS A 38 -44.19 20.11 -34.05
CA HIS A 38 -43.12 20.90 -34.68
C HIS A 38 -41.99 21.20 -33.68
N LYS A 39 -40.78 21.49 -34.18
CA LYS A 39 -39.62 21.85 -33.33
C LYS A 39 -39.89 23.11 -32.53
N GLU A 40 -40.51 24.09 -33.17
CA GLU A 40 -40.90 25.37 -32.57
C GLU A 40 -41.86 25.16 -31.40
N SER A 41 -42.80 24.21 -31.52
CA SER A 41 -43.73 23.87 -30.43
C SER A 41 -42.99 23.36 -29.20
N LEU A 42 -42.06 22.42 -29.36
CA LEU A 42 -41.26 21.89 -28.24
C LEU A 42 -40.36 22.98 -27.63
N ASN A 43 -39.74 23.83 -28.45
CA ASN A 43 -38.90 24.92 -27.99
C ASN A 43 -39.69 25.94 -27.15
N HIS A 44 -40.88 26.32 -27.61
CA HIS A 44 -41.79 27.18 -26.86
C HIS A 44 -42.20 26.55 -25.53
N GLU A 45 -42.45 25.25 -25.52
CA GLU A 45 -42.87 24.53 -24.31
C GLU A 45 -41.77 24.49 -23.25
N ILE A 46 -40.53 24.23 -23.67
CA ILE A 46 -39.35 24.26 -22.79
C ILE A 46 -39.11 25.66 -22.24
N PHE A 47 -39.23 26.68 -23.09
CA PHE A 47 -39.10 28.07 -22.65
C PHE A 47 -40.11 28.38 -21.53
N TRP A 48 -41.39 28.06 -21.73
CA TRP A 48 -42.42 28.33 -20.72
C TRP A 48 -42.24 27.48 -19.45
N PHE A 49 -41.83 26.22 -19.59
CA PHE A 49 -41.41 25.41 -18.45
C PHE A 49 -40.33 26.14 -17.63
N CYS A 50 -39.27 26.59 -18.29
CA CYS A 50 -38.16 27.29 -17.64
C CYS A 50 -38.60 28.56 -16.91
N GLN A 51 -39.40 29.41 -17.57
CA GLN A 51 -39.87 30.66 -16.95
C GLN A 51 -40.68 30.39 -15.67
N LYS A 52 -41.57 29.40 -15.72
CA LYS A 52 -42.40 29.04 -14.57
C LYS A 52 -41.63 28.32 -13.47
N TYR A 53 -40.66 27.48 -13.83
CA TYR A 53 -39.77 26.83 -12.88
C TYR A 53 -38.98 27.88 -12.09
N ILE A 54 -38.39 28.87 -12.78
CA ILE A 54 -37.62 29.95 -12.16
C ILE A 54 -38.52 30.83 -11.28
N ASP A 55 -39.70 31.23 -11.76
CA ASP A 55 -40.68 32.03 -10.99
C ASP A 55 -41.11 31.32 -9.69
N LYS A 56 -41.22 29.99 -9.70
CA LYS A 56 -41.61 29.19 -8.53
C LYS A 56 -40.48 28.93 -7.54
N TYR A 57 -39.32 28.47 -8.03
CA TYR A 57 -38.22 27.98 -7.17
C TYR A 57 -37.07 28.96 -6.99
N HIS A 58 -37.00 30.03 -7.79
CA HIS A 58 -35.90 30.99 -7.82
C HIS A 58 -36.42 32.44 -7.91
N THR A 59 -37.38 32.80 -7.04
CA THR A 59 -38.08 34.10 -7.01
C THR A 59 -37.18 35.34 -6.94
N ASN A 60 -35.94 35.19 -6.47
CA ASN A 60 -34.96 36.27 -6.37
C ASN A 60 -34.35 36.67 -7.71
N TYR A 61 -34.58 35.90 -8.78
CA TYR A 61 -34.04 36.19 -10.11
C TYR A 61 -35.10 36.80 -11.03
N PRO A 62 -34.75 37.84 -11.80
CA PRO A 62 -35.67 38.42 -12.78
C PRO A 62 -35.95 37.41 -13.91
N TYR A 63 -37.12 37.51 -14.52
CA TYR A 63 -37.46 36.77 -15.74
C TYR A 63 -38.24 37.64 -16.74
N PRO A 64 -38.11 37.42 -18.06
CA PRO A 64 -38.73 38.26 -19.10
C PRO A 64 -40.26 38.18 -19.05
N ARG A 65 -40.92 39.33 -18.87
CA ARG A 65 -42.39 39.44 -18.81
C ARG A 65 -43.00 40.09 -20.06
N TYR A 66 -42.25 40.95 -20.75
CA TYR A 66 -42.75 41.65 -21.94
C TYR A 66 -42.50 40.84 -23.21
N LYS A 67 -43.39 41.01 -24.20
CA LYS A 67 -43.36 40.24 -25.45
C LYS A 67 -42.06 40.44 -26.26
N GLU A 68 -41.50 41.65 -26.20
CA GLU A 68 -40.24 41.99 -26.87
C GLU A 68 -39.07 41.26 -26.20
N ASP A 69 -38.98 41.31 -24.87
CA ASP A 69 -37.97 40.61 -24.09
C ASP A 69 -38.03 39.09 -24.28
N ILE A 70 -39.23 38.50 -24.36
CA ILE A 70 -39.40 37.06 -24.59
C ILE A 70 -38.81 36.65 -25.94
N ARG A 71 -39.02 37.44 -27.00
CA ARG A 71 -38.52 37.13 -28.35
C ARG A 71 -37.01 37.17 -28.41
N SER A 72 -36.40 38.21 -27.84
CA SER A 72 -34.95 38.35 -27.82
C SER A 72 -34.30 37.31 -26.90
N HIS A 73 -34.94 36.94 -25.78
CA HIS A 73 -34.44 35.89 -24.89
C HIS A 73 -34.42 34.51 -25.56
N LEU A 74 -35.45 34.20 -26.34
CA LEU A 74 -35.52 32.98 -27.15
C LEU A 74 -34.38 32.89 -28.18
N THR A 75 -34.08 33.99 -28.89
CA THR A 75 -33.00 34.01 -29.88
C THR A 75 -31.61 33.93 -29.26
N ASP A 76 -31.39 34.61 -28.13
CA ASP A 76 -30.03 34.87 -27.64
C ASP A 76 -29.51 33.79 -26.68
N LEU A 77 -30.41 33.08 -25.98
CA LEU A 77 -30.02 32.15 -24.91
C LEU A 77 -30.49 30.70 -25.10
N TYR A 78 -31.68 30.49 -25.65
CA TYR A 78 -32.24 29.14 -25.80
C TYR A 78 -31.83 28.44 -27.10
N GLY A 79 -31.67 29.20 -28.20
CA GLY A 79 -31.34 28.62 -29.51
C GLY A 79 -32.42 27.65 -29.99
N ASP A 80 -32.04 26.42 -30.36
CA ASP A 80 -32.97 25.35 -30.80
C ASP A 80 -32.82 24.08 -29.93
N PRO A 81 -33.47 24.02 -28.74
CA PRO A 81 -33.47 22.84 -27.87
C PRO A 81 -33.94 21.55 -28.56
N ALA A 82 -34.96 21.63 -29.41
CA ALA A 82 -35.48 20.50 -30.17
C ALA A 82 -34.41 19.90 -31.09
N GLN A 83 -33.63 20.74 -31.77
CA GLN A 83 -32.50 20.27 -32.57
C GLN A 83 -31.40 19.63 -31.71
N ASN A 84 -31.13 20.15 -30.51
CA ASN A 84 -30.17 19.54 -29.58
C ASN A 84 -30.61 18.12 -29.18
N PHE A 85 -31.88 17.91 -28.83
CA PHE A 85 -32.40 16.58 -28.53
C PHE A 85 -32.33 15.63 -29.72
N LEU A 86 -32.63 16.12 -30.92
CA LEU A 86 -32.52 15.33 -32.15
C LEU A 86 -31.07 14.94 -32.48
N SER A 87 -30.08 15.72 -32.02
CA SER A 87 -28.65 15.37 -32.09
C SER A 87 -28.20 14.43 -30.96
N GLY A 88 -29.11 13.97 -30.09
CA GLY A 88 -28.81 13.05 -28.99
C GLY A 88 -28.38 13.72 -27.69
N LYS A 89 -28.40 15.06 -27.61
CA LYS A 89 -28.11 15.77 -26.36
C LYS A 89 -29.34 15.73 -25.45
N LEU A 90 -29.28 14.94 -24.39
CA LEU A 90 -30.37 14.73 -23.43
C LEU A 90 -30.43 15.80 -22.32
N SER A 91 -30.06 17.04 -22.64
CA SER A 91 -30.04 18.14 -21.67
C SER A 91 -30.36 19.49 -22.30
N PHE A 92 -30.99 20.35 -21.50
CA PHE A 92 -31.26 21.74 -21.86
C PHE A 92 -30.94 22.67 -20.69
N SER A 93 -30.88 23.97 -20.97
CA SER A 93 -30.65 24.97 -19.94
C SER A 93 -31.79 25.99 -19.88
N CYS A 94 -32.19 26.35 -18.67
CA CYS A 94 -33.05 27.48 -18.39
C CYS A 94 -32.21 28.70 -17.98
N PHE A 95 -32.70 29.89 -18.30
CA PHE A 95 -32.04 31.15 -17.99
C PHE A 95 -33.03 32.10 -17.32
N SER A 96 -32.61 32.77 -16.24
CA SER A 96 -33.46 33.74 -15.56
C SER A 96 -33.53 35.07 -16.31
N GLY A 97 -32.39 35.69 -16.59
CA GLY A 97 -32.33 37.04 -17.16
C GLY A 97 -31.41 37.16 -18.36
N TRP A 98 -30.90 38.37 -18.57
CA TRP A 98 -29.91 38.70 -19.59
C TRP A 98 -28.49 38.44 -19.09
N LYS A 99 -27.56 38.24 -20.03
CA LYS A 99 -26.14 38.06 -19.70
C LYS A 99 -25.46 39.33 -19.21
N GLU A 100 -25.98 40.51 -19.55
CA GLU A 100 -25.44 41.82 -19.16
C GLU A 100 -26.51 42.67 -18.45
N GLY A 101 -26.14 43.36 -17.37
CA GLY A 101 -26.99 44.35 -16.69
C GLY A 101 -27.88 43.82 -15.56
N SER A 102 -27.93 42.51 -15.33
CA SER A 102 -28.66 41.86 -14.23
C SER A 102 -27.94 40.60 -13.74
N SER A 103 -28.18 40.17 -12.49
CA SER A 103 -27.74 38.84 -12.04
C SER A 103 -28.46 37.77 -12.86
N LEU A 104 -27.68 36.81 -13.37
CA LEU A 104 -28.19 35.72 -14.21
C LEU A 104 -28.00 34.38 -13.50
N LEU A 105 -29.06 33.58 -13.48
CA LEU A 105 -29.02 32.17 -13.12
C LEU A 105 -29.22 31.34 -14.39
N LYS A 106 -28.29 30.42 -14.65
CA LYS A 106 -28.44 29.38 -15.67
C LYS A 106 -28.57 28.02 -14.98
N LEU A 107 -29.71 27.38 -15.20
CA LEU A 107 -30.03 26.04 -14.69
C LEU A 107 -29.85 25.04 -15.81
N SER A 108 -29.21 23.91 -15.57
CA SER A 108 -29.15 22.83 -16.55
C SER A 108 -29.92 21.61 -16.06
N PHE A 109 -30.72 21.04 -16.96
CA PHE A 109 -31.54 19.87 -16.73
C PHE A 109 -31.04 18.71 -17.58
N PHE A 110 -31.06 17.51 -17.04
CA PHE A 110 -30.80 16.27 -17.78
C PHE A 110 -32.05 15.39 -17.79
N LEU A 111 -32.25 14.65 -18.87
CA LEU A 111 -33.30 13.65 -18.95
C LEU A 111 -32.88 12.39 -18.18
N ASN A 112 -33.74 11.92 -17.29
CA ASN A 112 -33.67 10.61 -16.66
C ASN A 112 -35.01 9.91 -16.85
N ASP A 113 -34.99 8.75 -17.51
CA ASP A 113 -36.20 8.04 -17.96
C ASP A 113 -37.16 8.96 -18.75
N GLU A 114 -38.31 9.30 -18.16
CA GLU A 114 -39.32 10.17 -18.78
C GLU A 114 -39.43 11.55 -18.11
N GLU A 115 -38.43 11.99 -17.35
CA GLU A 115 -38.48 13.25 -16.59
C GLU A 115 -37.15 14.01 -16.64
N PHE A 116 -37.22 15.34 -16.61
CA PHE A 116 -36.04 16.20 -16.55
C PHE A 116 -35.74 16.63 -15.12
N PHE A 117 -34.48 16.46 -14.72
CA PHE A 117 -34.00 16.82 -13.38
C PHE A 117 -32.93 17.90 -13.48
N PRO A 118 -32.99 18.95 -12.62
CA PRO A 118 -31.93 19.93 -12.56
C PRO A 118 -30.69 19.29 -11.94
N TYR A 119 -29.51 19.52 -12.51
CA TYR A 119 -28.25 18.99 -11.99
C TYR A 119 -27.14 20.02 -11.87
N ARG A 120 -27.35 21.24 -12.39
CA ARG A 120 -26.34 22.30 -12.37
C ARG A 120 -26.98 23.67 -12.31
N TRP A 121 -26.47 24.52 -11.42
CA TRP A 121 -26.87 25.91 -11.21
C TRP A 121 -25.64 26.81 -11.36
N ASP A 122 -25.55 27.57 -12.45
CA ASP A 122 -24.49 28.54 -12.69
C ASP A 122 -24.99 29.96 -12.35
N TYR A 123 -24.33 30.62 -11.40
CA TYR A 123 -24.68 31.94 -10.89
C TYR A 123 -23.71 33.02 -11.38
N TYR A 124 -24.26 34.03 -12.07
CA TYR A 124 -23.51 35.13 -12.64
C TYR A 124 -23.83 36.45 -11.95
N ASP A 125 -22.82 37.29 -11.76
CA ASP A 125 -22.97 38.62 -11.19
C ASP A 125 -23.57 39.63 -12.19
N THR A 126 -23.77 40.88 -11.77
CA THR A 126 -24.34 41.93 -12.63
C THR A 126 -23.45 42.34 -13.81
N LYS A 127 -22.18 41.90 -13.81
CA LYS A 127 -21.21 42.09 -14.90
C LYS A 127 -21.13 40.87 -15.81
N GLY A 128 -21.96 39.84 -15.60
CA GLY A 128 -21.97 38.60 -16.36
C GLY A 128 -20.82 37.65 -16.02
N GLN A 129 -20.14 37.84 -14.88
CA GLN A 129 -19.06 36.96 -14.42
C GLN A 129 -19.62 35.83 -13.57
N LEU A 130 -19.25 34.59 -13.90
CA LEU A 130 -19.59 33.40 -13.12
C LEU A 130 -18.87 33.47 -11.77
N PHE A 131 -19.60 33.40 -10.66
CA PHE A 131 -19.01 33.45 -9.31
C PHE A 131 -19.28 32.18 -8.49
N LEU A 132 -20.33 31.43 -8.80
CA LEU A 132 -20.68 30.17 -8.14
C LEU A 132 -21.28 29.20 -9.16
N THR A 133 -20.89 27.93 -9.08
CA THR A 133 -21.59 26.80 -9.69
C THR A 133 -21.94 25.81 -8.60
N GLU A 134 -23.19 25.36 -8.54
CA GLU A 134 -23.62 24.24 -7.71
C GLU A 134 -24.00 23.08 -8.64
N GLU A 135 -23.59 21.86 -8.33
CA GLU A 135 -23.81 20.67 -9.13
C GLU A 135 -24.30 19.49 -8.27
N ASP A 136 -25.16 18.68 -8.87
CA ASP A 136 -25.50 17.32 -8.46
C ASP A 136 -24.75 16.37 -9.41
N GLU A 137 -23.47 16.13 -9.11
CA GLU A 137 -22.56 15.30 -9.90
C GLU A 137 -23.01 13.83 -9.89
N THR A 138 -23.52 13.34 -8.76
CA THR A 138 -24.02 11.97 -8.59
C THR A 138 -25.41 11.73 -9.18
N LYS A 139 -26.17 12.80 -9.46
CA LYS A 139 -27.54 12.78 -9.99
C LYS A 139 -28.53 12.09 -9.06
N ASN A 140 -28.32 12.21 -7.75
CA ASN A 140 -29.17 11.61 -6.72
C ASN A 140 -30.27 12.57 -6.23
N GLY A 141 -30.32 13.79 -6.76
CA GLY A 141 -31.27 14.83 -6.39
C GLY A 141 -30.77 15.81 -5.33
N LYS A 142 -29.52 15.67 -4.86
CA LYS A 142 -28.87 16.58 -3.92
C LYS A 142 -27.67 17.25 -4.58
N LYS A 143 -27.41 18.50 -4.21
CA LYS A 143 -26.18 19.19 -4.64
C LYS A 143 -25.02 18.66 -3.83
N ASP A 144 -24.02 18.12 -4.50
CA ASP A 144 -22.85 17.45 -3.92
C ASP A 144 -21.53 18.11 -4.33
N SER A 145 -21.56 19.15 -5.17
CA SER A 145 -20.38 19.85 -5.66
C SER A 145 -20.63 21.35 -5.77
N PHE A 146 -19.73 22.16 -5.20
CA PHE A 146 -19.84 23.62 -5.16
C PHE A 146 -18.52 24.24 -5.62
N THR A 147 -18.54 24.98 -6.73
CA THR A 147 -17.37 25.67 -7.27
C THR A 147 -17.52 27.18 -7.13
N TYR A 148 -16.62 27.80 -6.36
CA TYR A 148 -16.50 29.25 -6.24
C TYR A 148 -15.44 29.78 -7.20
N TYR A 149 -15.76 30.81 -7.96
CA TYR A 149 -14.85 31.41 -8.95
C TYR A 149 -14.29 32.75 -8.47
N SER A 150 -13.08 33.07 -8.92
CA SER A 150 -12.48 34.39 -8.78
C SER A 150 -13.02 35.36 -9.84
N GLN A 151 -12.76 36.67 -9.67
CA GLN A 151 -13.09 37.68 -10.68
C GLN A 151 -12.38 37.47 -12.03
N SER A 152 -11.35 36.62 -12.09
CA SER A 152 -10.70 36.26 -13.36
C SER A 152 -11.40 35.10 -14.09
N GLY A 153 -12.54 34.61 -13.58
CA GLY A 153 -13.30 33.49 -14.13
C GLY A 153 -12.67 32.12 -13.83
N CYS A 154 -11.65 32.07 -12.98
CA CYS A 154 -10.98 30.82 -12.62
C CYS A 154 -11.56 30.26 -11.33
N PRO A 155 -11.66 28.92 -11.18
CA PRO A 155 -11.97 28.32 -9.90
C PRO A 155 -11.03 28.86 -8.83
N LYS A 156 -11.59 29.18 -7.67
CA LYS A 156 -10.87 29.56 -6.44
C LYS A 156 -10.92 28.40 -5.46
N GLU A 157 -12.10 27.81 -5.31
CA GLU A 157 -12.37 26.72 -4.37
C GLU A 157 -13.45 25.81 -4.95
N ILE A 158 -13.27 24.49 -4.82
CA ILE A 158 -14.32 23.49 -5.10
C ILE A 158 -14.50 22.68 -3.82
N THR A 159 -15.74 22.54 -3.34
CA THR A 159 -16.07 21.67 -2.21
C THR A 159 -17.00 20.56 -2.67
N LYS A 160 -16.74 19.32 -2.25
CA LYS A 160 -17.52 18.15 -2.66
C LYS A 160 -17.93 17.29 -1.48
N ASP A 161 -19.10 16.68 -1.60
CA ASP A 161 -19.59 15.55 -0.81
C ASP A 161 -19.55 14.31 -1.69
N LYS A 162 -18.42 13.60 -1.65
CA LYS A 162 -18.15 12.47 -2.53
C LYS A 162 -18.79 11.17 -2.05
N ASN A 163 -19.13 11.10 -0.77
CA ASN A 163 -19.62 9.89 -0.12
C ASN A 163 -21.14 9.91 0.12
N ASP A 164 -21.83 11.02 -0.20
CA ASP A 164 -23.28 11.23 -0.12
C ASP A 164 -23.85 11.06 1.31
N PHE A 165 -23.04 11.35 2.33
CA PHE A 165 -23.48 11.39 3.72
C PHE A 165 -23.99 12.77 4.15
N GLY A 166 -23.96 13.77 3.26
CA GLY A 166 -24.55 15.09 3.46
C GLY A 166 -23.59 16.13 4.05
N ALA A 167 -22.32 15.77 4.24
CA ALA A 167 -21.25 16.68 4.65
C ALA A 167 -20.19 16.76 3.54
N MET A 168 -19.60 17.94 3.35
CA MET A 168 -18.47 18.08 2.41
C MET A 168 -17.26 17.33 2.97
N ASP A 169 -16.63 16.48 2.18
CA ASP A 169 -15.49 15.64 2.54
C ASP A 169 -14.23 15.94 1.69
N GLU A 170 -14.34 16.74 0.64
CA GLU A 170 -13.20 17.21 -0.16
C GLU A 170 -13.21 18.74 -0.41
N TRP A 171 -12.04 19.38 -0.32
CA TRP A 171 -11.84 20.81 -0.64
C TRP A 171 -10.65 21.00 -1.57
N TRP A 172 -10.88 21.58 -2.74
CA TRP A 172 -9.88 21.81 -3.76
C TRP A 172 -9.61 23.31 -3.90
N TYR A 173 -8.36 23.73 -3.75
CA TYR A 173 -7.94 25.12 -3.78
C TYR A 173 -7.12 25.43 -5.02
N PHE A 174 -7.43 26.56 -5.63
CA PHE A 174 -6.82 27.00 -6.87
C PHE A 174 -6.18 28.37 -6.70
N LYS A 175 -5.01 28.56 -7.33
CA LYS A 175 -4.31 29.85 -7.41
C LYS A 175 -3.87 30.06 -8.84
N ASN A 176 -4.17 31.23 -9.40
CA ASN A 176 -3.89 31.55 -10.81
C ASN A 176 -4.39 30.45 -11.77
N CYS A 177 -5.62 29.95 -11.53
CA CYS A 177 -6.27 28.90 -12.33
C CYS A 177 -5.57 27.54 -12.30
N GLN A 178 -4.63 27.33 -11.37
CA GLN A 178 -3.94 26.05 -11.17
C GLN A 178 -4.30 25.45 -9.82
N LEU A 179 -4.51 24.15 -9.77
CA LEU A 179 -4.73 23.40 -8.53
C LEU A 179 -3.45 23.48 -7.68
N VAL A 180 -3.57 23.93 -6.44
CA VAL A 180 -2.43 24.06 -5.51
C VAL A 180 -2.57 23.21 -4.27
N ARG A 181 -3.79 22.84 -3.86
CA ARG A 181 -4.03 22.06 -2.65
C ARG A 181 -5.37 21.33 -2.73
N VAL A 182 -5.43 20.09 -2.26
CA VAL A 182 -6.66 19.34 -1.99
C VAL A 182 -6.64 18.85 -0.56
N GLU A 183 -7.73 19.06 0.17
CA GLU A 183 -7.90 18.62 1.55
C GLU A 183 -9.04 17.59 1.62
N TYR A 184 -8.91 16.58 2.48
CA TYR A 184 -9.86 15.49 2.65
C TYR A 184 -10.21 15.31 4.14
N ASP A 185 -11.49 15.11 4.42
CA ASP A 185 -12.06 14.69 5.72
C ASP A 185 -12.76 13.34 5.51
N SER A 186 -11.98 12.26 5.45
CA SER A 186 -12.47 10.96 4.99
C SER A 186 -13.33 10.23 6.04
N ASN A 187 -13.36 10.73 7.27
CA ASN A 187 -14.13 10.12 8.36
C ASN A 187 -15.26 11.05 8.87
N GLU A 188 -15.47 12.19 8.21
CA GLU A 188 -16.53 13.18 8.46
C GLU A 188 -16.58 13.71 9.90
N ASN A 189 -15.44 13.76 10.57
CA ASN A 189 -15.38 14.24 11.94
C ASN A 189 -15.23 15.78 12.04
N GLY A 190 -15.14 16.47 10.90
CA GLY A 190 -14.95 17.91 10.78
C GLY A 190 -13.48 18.35 10.78
N PHE A 191 -12.54 17.42 10.85
CA PHE A 191 -11.10 17.66 10.76
C PHE A 191 -10.59 17.10 9.43
N ARG A 192 -9.83 17.92 8.70
CA ARG A 192 -9.24 17.50 7.44
C ARG A 192 -7.98 16.71 7.71
N GLU A 193 -8.06 15.38 7.73
CA GLU A 193 -6.92 14.52 8.03
C GLU A 193 -5.84 14.62 6.95
N ARG A 194 -6.23 14.69 5.67
CA ARG A 194 -5.27 14.63 4.56
C ARG A 194 -5.22 15.92 3.77
N ILE A 195 -4.03 16.46 3.58
CA ILE A 195 -3.77 17.68 2.80
C ILE A 195 -2.70 17.37 1.75
N CYS A 196 -3.07 17.44 0.48
CA CYS A 196 -2.18 17.21 -0.66
C CYS A 196 -1.89 18.52 -1.40
N HIS A 197 -0.62 18.84 -1.60
CA HIS A 197 -0.14 20.00 -2.33
C HIS A 197 0.21 19.65 -3.77
N TYR A 198 -0.04 20.59 -4.68
CA TYR A 198 0.14 20.40 -6.11
C TYR A 198 1.03 21.48 -6.70
N GLU A 199 1.92 21.09 -7.61
CA GLU A 199 2.79 21.97 -8.37
C GLU A 199 2.76 21.58 -9.85
N ASN A 200 2.53 22.54 -10.74
CA ASN A 200 2.44 22.30 -12.19
C ASN A 200 1.45 21.19 -12.59
N GLY A 201 0.34 21.08 -11.85
CA GLY A 201 -0.70 20.08 -12.10
C GLY A 201 -0.34 18.65 -11.64
N LYS A 202 0.77 18.46 -10.91
CA LYS A 202 1.14 17.18 -10.30
C LYS A 202 1.12 17.27 -8.78
N GLU A 203 0.73 16.18 -8.12
CA GLU A 203 0.86 16.06 -6.67
C GLU A 203 2.34 16.17 -6.28
N SER A 204 2.66 17.18 -5.47
CA SER A 204 4.00 17.46 -4.95
C SER A 204 4.24 16.65 -3.67
N TYR A 205 3.35 16.79 -2.67
CA TYR A 205 3.37 15.97 -1.45
C TYR A 205 2.01 15.98 -0.76
N CYS A 206 1.75 14.99 0.09
CA CYS A 206 0.62 14.98 1.02
C CYS A 206 1.09 14.97 2.48
N GLU A 207 0.20 15.38 3.37
CA GLU A 207 0.30 15.32 4.83
C GLU A 207 -0.99 14.69 5.37
N GLY A 208 -0.91 13.98 6.50
CA GLY A 208 -2.11 13.45 7.18
C GLY A 208 -2.03 11.98 7.59
N VAL A 209 -1.42 11.16 6.74
CA VAL A 209 -1.45 9.69 6.86
C VAL A 209 -0.04 9.16 7.18
N GLY A 210 0.77 9.94 7.93
CA GLY A 210 2.15 9.56 8.26
C GLY A 210 3.21 9.92 7.21
N GLU A 211 2.86 10.64 6.13
CA GLU A 211 3.81 11.14 5.13
C GLU A 211 4.86 12.08 5.71
N LYS A 212 4.48 12.88 6.70
CA LYS A 212 5.38 13.82 7.38
C LYS A 212 6.48 13.05 8.10
N GLU A 213 6.08 12.07 8.91
CA GLU A 213 6.98 11.17 9.62
C GLU A 213 7.88 10.38 8.67
N GLU A 214 7.35 9.94 7.52
CA GLU A 214 8.14 9.26 6.50
C GLU A 214 9.22 10.18 5.90
N ARG A 215 8.88 11.44 5.56
CA ARG A 215 9.85 12.42 5.07
C ARG A 215 10.95 12.72 6.10
N GLU A 216 10.56 12.91 7.35
CA GLU A 216 11.51 13.08 8.46
C GLU A 216 12.41 11.84 8.61
N ALA A 217 11.85 10.63 8.50
CA ALA A 217 12.60 9.39 8.58
C ALA A 217 13.62 9.25 7.44
N ILE A 218 13.24 9.56 6.20
CA ILE A 218 14.15 9.53 5.03
C ILE A 218 15.31 10.51 5.23
N GLN A 219 15.03 11.72 5.73
CA GLN A 219 16.06 12.73 6.00
C GLN A 219 17.00 12.31 7.14
N LEU A 220 16.49 11.63 8.16
CA LEU A 220 17.30 11.06 9.24
C LEU A 220 18.16 9.89 8.73
N GLU A 221 17.60 9.02 7.89
CA GLU A 221 18.30 7.92 7.24
C GLU A 221 19.44 8.42 6.36
N SER A 222 19.22 9.47 5.54
CA SER A 222 20.27 10.07 4.71
C SER A 222 21.41 10.67 5.55
N ASN A 223 21.10 11.11 6.76
CA ASN A 223 22.05 11.63 7.73
C ASN A 223 22.67 10.54 8.62
N GLN A 224 22.46 9.25 8.27
CA GLN A 224 22.96 8.07 9.01
C GLN A 224 22.46 7.97 10.46
N LYS A 225 21.35 8.65 10.79
CA LYS A 225 20.71 8.60 12.11
C LYS A 225 19.67 7.48 12.16
N PHE A 226 20.11 6.23 12.01
CA PHE A 226 19.23 5.07 11.80
C PHE A 226 18.23 4.82 12.93
N GLN A 227 18.63 5.01 14.19
CA GLN A 227 17.73 4.81 15.35
C GLN A 227 16.60 5.85 15.40
N GLU A 228 16.91 7.12 15.11
CA GLU A 228 15.91 8.19 15.01
C GLU A 228 15.00 7.97 13.79
N ALA A 229 15.58 7.59 12.65
CA ALA A 229 14.85 7.26 11.43
C ALA A 229 13.85 6.12 11.67
N LEU A 230 14.28 5.06 12.36
CA LEU A 230 13.45 3.90 12.69
C LEU A 230 12.26 4.28 13.59
N LYS A 231 12.45 5.19 14.55
CA LYS A 231 11.35 5.73 15.36
C LYS A 231 10.33 6.47 14.48
N SER A 232 10.80 7.30 13.56
CA SER A 232 9.94 8.05 12.63
C SER A 232 9.23 7.12 11.64
N TYR A 233 9.90 6.12 11.07
CA TYR A 233 9.27 5.12 10.21
C TYR A 233 8.18 4.32 10.93
N ARG A 234 8.43 3.89 12.18
CA ARG A 234 7.40 3.19 12.98
C ARG A 234 6.20 4.09 13.28
N LYS A 235 6.43 5.38 13.53
CA LYS A 235 5.35 6.35 13.73
C LYS A 235 4.54 6.53 12.45
N SER A 236 5.21 6.72 11.32
CA SER A 236 4.59 6.79 9.98
C SER A 236 3.71 5.57 9.70
N LEU A 237 4.27 4.35 9.86
CA LEU A 237 3.54 3.10 9.66
C LEU A 237 2.30 2.99 10.57
N LYS A 238 2.39 3.46 11.82
CA LYS A 238 1.26 3.46 12.75
C LYS A 238 0.14 4.37 12.27
N GLU A 239 0.45 5.56 11.74
CA GLU A 239 -0.56 6.47 11.19
C GLU A 239 -1.19 5.87 9.92
N TYR A 240 -0.40 5.31 9.00
CA TYR A 240 -0.95 4.64 7.80
C TYR A 240 -1.95 3.53 8.13
N LYS A 241 -1.67 2.73 9.17
CA LYS A 241 -2.55 1.62 9.56
C LYS A 241 -3.88 2.05 10.18
N LYS A 242 -4.00 3.30 10.67
CA LYS A 242 -5.28 3.80 11.16
C LYS A 242 -6.29 3.97 10.02
N GLU A 243 -5.82 4.44 8.87
CA GLU A 243 -6.62 4.66 7.68
C GLU A 243 -6.79 3.38 6.85
N VAL A 244 -5.71 2.60 6.69
CA VAL A 244 -5.70 1.43 5.81
C VAL A 244 -5.18 0.19 6.53
N SER A 245 -6.10 -0.63 7.03
CA SER A 245 -5.80 -1.85 7.79
C SER A 245 -5.28 -3.01 6.92
N ASN A 246 -5.68 -3.07 5.65
CA ASN A 246 -5.46 -4.25 4.79
C ASN A 246 -4.08 -4.34 4.11
N GLY A 247 -3.11 -3.48 4.47
CA GLY A 247 -1.76 -3.49 3.91
C GLY A 247 -1.69 -3.04 2.44
N THR A 248 -1.00 -1.93 2.19
CA THR A 248 -0.81 -1.37 0.84
C THR A 248 0.62 -1.54 0.36
N SER A 249 0.90 -1.22 -0.91
CA SER A 249 2.28 -1.10 -1.42
C SER A 249 3.14 -0.16 -0.56
N ARG A 250 2.54 0.89 0.00
CA ARG A 250 3.23 1.83 0.89
C ARG A 250 3.53 1.23 2.26
N THR A 251 2.58 0.50 2.83
CA THR A 251 2.79 -0.32 4.05
C THR A 251 3.98 -1.26 3.86
N CYS A 252 4.04 -1.96 2.72
CA CYS A 252 5.15 -2.85 2.39
C CYS A 252 6.47 -2.09 2.25
N SER A 253 6.48 -0.92 1.60
CA SER A 253 7.68 -0.09 1.46
C SER A 253 8.24 0.36 2.82
N LEU A 254 7.37 0.80 3.74
CA LEU A 254 7.74 1.22 5.09
C LEU A 254 8.28 0.05 5.91
N LEU A 255 7.56 -1.08 5.93
CA LEU A 255 8.01 -2.29 6.61
C LEU A 255 9.36 -2.77 6.10
N ARG A 256 9.59 -2.71 4.78
CA ARG A 256 10.88 -3.04 4.16
C ARG A 256 11.99 -2.11 4.65
N LYS A 257 11.74 -0.80 4.73
CA LYS A 257 12.71 0.18 5.25
C LYS A 257 13.05 -0.10 6.72
N ILE A 258 12.04 -0.36 7.55
CA ILE A 258 12.22 -0.73 8.96
C ILE A 258 13.04 -2.01 9.07
N ALA A 259 12.65 -3.06 8.35
CA ALA A 259 13.32 -4.36 8.36
C ALA A 259 14.80 -4.26 7.95
N ASN A 260 15.10 -3.47 6.91
CA ASN A 260 16.47 -3.24 6.47
C ASN A 260 17.33 -2.58 7.56
N ILE A 261 16.80 -1.57 8.24
CA ILE A 261 17.52 -0.89 9.33
C ILE A 261 17.73 -1.87 10.49
N GLU A 262 16.69 -2.59 10.91
CA GLU A 262 16.77 -3.58 12.01
C GLU A 262 17.79 -4.68 11.73
N TYR A 263 17.85 -5.17 10.48
CA TYR A 263 18.84 -6.15 10.05
C TYR A 263 20.27 -5.61 10.17
N ASN A 264 20.52 -4.40 9.66
CA ASN A 264 21.84 -3.79 9.69
C ASN A 264 22.30 -3.45 11.11
N GLU A 265 21.38 -3.07 11.99
CA GLU A 265 21.63 -2.82 13.42
C GLU A 265 21.69 -4.11 14.25
N ARG A 266 21.49 -5.29 13.64
CA ARG A 266 21.48 -6.61 14.29
C ARG A 266 20.39 -6.79 15.36
N ASP A 267 19.30 -6.02 15.28
CA ASP A 267 18.12 -6.20 16.13
C ASP A 267 17.20 -7.28 15.54
N PHE A 268 17.66 -8.53 15.62
CA PHE A 268 16.95 -9.68 15.05
C PHE A 268 15.58 -9.94 15.70
N VAL A 269 15.37 -9.48 16.93
CA VAL A 269 14.09 -9.63 17.64
C VAL A 269 13.03 -8.72 17.04
N SER A 270 13.35 -7.43 16.83
CA SER A 270 12.43 -6.52 16.15
C SER A 270 12.28 -6.91 14.68
N PHE A 271 13.38 -7.24 14.02
CA PHE A 271 13.40 -7.67 12.61
C PHE A 271 12.43 -8.82 12.34
N THR A 272 12.43 -9.84 13.20
CA THR A 272 11.52 -10.99 13.08
C THR A 272 10.05 -10.56 13.13
N LYS A 273 9.69 -9.69 14.08
CA LYS A 273 8.31 -9.16 14.20
C LYS A 273 7.91 -8.34 12.99
N THR A 274 8.83 -7.52 12.47
CA THR A 274 8.60 -6.73 11.25
C THR A 274 8.37 -7.65 10.04
N LEU A 275 9.12 -8.75 9.94
CA LEU A 275 8.92 -9.74 8.87
C LEU A 275 7.62 -10.53 9.03
N ASP A 276 7.24 -10.94 10.24
CA ASP A 276 5.94 -11.58 10.51
C ASP A 276 4.80 -10.71 9.98
N GLU A 277 4.87 -9.41 10.27
CA GLU A 277 3.89 -8.45 9.81
C GLU A 277 3.96 -8.26 8.28
N PHE A 278 5.16 -8.09 7.72
CA PHE A 278 5.36 -7.94 6.28
C PHE A 278 4.77 -9.10 5.47
N PHE A 279 5.01 -10.34 5.90
CA PHE A 279 4.48 -11.53 5.22
C PHE A 279 3.01 -11.82 5.53
N SER A 280 2.41 -11.17 6.53
CA SER A 280 0.96 -11.25 6.76
C SER A 280 0.15 -10.54 5.66
N TYR A 281 0.75 -9.57 4.97
CA TYR A 281 0.12 -8.81 3.90
C TYR A 281 0.43 -9.41 2.53
N ARG A 282 -0.61 -9.90 1.84
CA ARG A 282 -0.50 -10.42 0.47
C ARG A 282 0.04 -9.38 -0.52
N ALA A 283 -0.24 -8.10 -0.30
CA ALA A 283 0.25 -7.00 -1.13
C ALA A 283 1.79 -6.86 -1.10
N CYS A 284 2.45 -7.42 -0.09
CA CYS A 284 3.91 -7.36 0.07
C CYS A 284 4.62 -8.54 -0.61
N GLU A 285 3.88 -9.54 -1.11
CA GLU A 285 4.46 -10.64 -1.86
C GLU A 285 5.07 -10.12 -3.18
N SER A 286 6.34 -10.43 -3.38
CA SER A 286 7.09 -10.04 -4.57
C SER A 286 8.21 -11.03 -4.83
N ASP A 287 8.52 -11.24 -6.12
CA ASP A 287 9.70 -11.99 -6.57
C ASP A 287 10.95 -11.10 -6.71
N SER A 288 10.91 -9.88 -6.17
CA SER A 288 12.09 -9.01 -6.13
C SER A 288 13.18 -9.62 -5.25
N LEU A 289 14.45 -9.39 -5.61
CA LEU A 289 15.60 -9.97 -4.92
C LEU A 289 15.61 -9.67 -3.42
N ASP A 290 15.31 -8.44 -3.02
CA ASP A 290 15.29 -8.03 -1.61
C ASP A 290 14.23 -8.81 -0.81
N VAL A 291 13.03 -8.95 -1.38
CA VAL A 291 11.93 -9.70 -0.73
C VAL A 291 12.26 -11.19 -0.65
N LEU A 292 12.89 -11.75 -1.68
CA LEU A 292 13.35 -13.14 -1.66
C LEU A 292 14.43 -13.38 -0.60
N ILE A 293 15.35 -12.44 -0.40
CA ILE A 293 16.34 -12.50 0.69
C ILE A 293 15.64 -12.55 2.05
N TYR A 294 14.69 -11.63 2.31
CA TYR A 294 13.95 -11.62 3.56
C TYR A 294 13.11 -12.89 3.77
N LYS A 295 12.44 -13.37 2.72
CA LYS A 295 11.63 -14.59 2.76
C LYS A 295 12.49 -15.81 3.08
N SER A 296 13.66 -15.91 2.45
CA SER A 296 14.60 -16.99 2.69
C SER A 296 15.14 -16.97 4.13
N TYR A 297 15.48 -15.78 4.64
CA TYR A 297 15.89 -15.62 6.04
C TYR A 297 14.78 -16.01 7.01
N TYR A 298 13.55 -15.57 6.74
CA TYR A 298 12.38 -15.83 7.56
C TYR A 298 12.11 -17.34 7.71
N TYR A 299 12.10 -18.08 6.59
CA TYR A 299 11.95 -19.54 6.66
C TYR A 299 13.06 -20.22 7.44
N LEU A 300 14.31 -19.75 7.29
CA LEU A 300 15.47 -20.38 7.90
C LEU A 300 15.56 -20.14 9.41
N TYR A 301 15.42 -18.89 9.85
CA TYR A 301 15.72 -18.48 11.22
C TYR A 301 14.48 -18.25 12.08
N VAL A 302 13.33 -17.95 11.48
CA VAL A 302 12.09 -17.68 12.23
C VAL A 302 11.22 -18.92 12.29
N LEU A 303 10.88 -19.50 11.13
CA LEU A 303 9.99 -20.66 11.07
C LEU A 303 10.71 -21.99 11.29
N GLY A 304 12.03 -22.05 11.04
CA GLY A 304 12.78 -23.31 11.06
C GLY A 304 12.36 -24.29 9.96
N ASP A 305 11.71 -23.80 8.90
CA ASP A 305 11.32 -24.60 7.73
C ASP A 305 12.52 -24.68 6.77
N TYR A 306 13.44 -25.59 7.07
CA TYR A 306 14.69 -25.75 6.31
C TYR A 306 14.47 -26.16 4.86
N LYS A 307 13.40 -26.90 4.57
CA LYS A 307 13.08 -27.36 3.21
C LYS A 307 12.67 -26.18 2.35
N THR A 308 11.72 -25.37 2.82
CA THR A 308 11.29 -24.16 2.09
C THR A 308 12.39 -23.11 2.04
N ALA A 309 13.18 -22.96 3.12
CA ALA A 309 14.34 -22.09 3.15
C ALA A 309 15.38 -22.47 2.08
N LYS A 310 15.68 -23.76 1.93
CA LYS A 310 16.60 -24.29 0.91
C LYS A 310 16.15 -23.88 -0.49
N ASP A 311 14.90 -24.16 -0.84
CA ASP A 311 14.34 -23.87 -2.16
C ASP A 311 14.34 -22.35 -2.44
N SER A 312 13.97 -21.55 -1.43
CA SER A 312 13.96 -20.09 -1.50
C SER A 312 15.38 -19.51 -1.66
N TYR A 313 16.35 -19.98 -0.87
CA TYR A 313 17.74 -19.52 -0.97
C TYR A 313 18.41 -19.95 -2.29
N GLN A 314 18.02 -21.08 -2.85
CA GLN A 314 18.50 -21.51 -4.17
C GLN A 314 18.02 -20.54 -5.26
N LYS A 315 16.71 -20.22 -5.30
CA LYS A 315 16.16 -19.21 -6.21
C LYS A 315 16.82 -17.84 -6.00
N THR A 316 16.99 -17.43 -4.74
CA THR A 316 17.65 -16.17 -4.37
C THR A 316 19.09 -16.09 -4.87
N SER A 317 19.87 -17.17 -4.70
CA SER A 317 21.26 -17.24 -5.15
C SER A 317 21.39 -17.13 -6.68
N GLU A 318 20.47 -17.77 -7.42
CA GLU A 318 20.45 -17.71 -8.89
C GLU A 318 20.12 -16.31 -9.40
N ILE A 319 19.14 -15.64 -8.79
CA ILE A 319 18.75 -14.27 -9.17
C ILE A 319 19.89 -13.30 -8.83
N TYR A 320 20.45 -13.37 -7.62
CA TYR A 320 21.56 -12.52 -7.20
C TYR A 320 22.75 -12.62 -8.17
N ARG A 321 23.11 -13.84 -8.58
CA ARG A 321 24.20 -14.06 -9.53
C ARG A 321 23.91 -13.44 -10.90
N LYS A 322 22.66 -13.53 -11.37
CA LYS A 322 22.24 -12.93 -12.65
C LYS A 322 22.27 -11.41 -12.59
N THR A 323 21.89 -10.79 -11.47
CA THR A 323 21.81 -9.33 -11.32
C THR A 323 23.16 -8.70 -11.05
N ASN A 324 24.00 -9.32 -10.22
CA ASN A 324 25.25 -8.73 -9.74
C ASN A 324 26.50 -9.26 -10.46
N GLY A 325 26.37 -10.35 -11.23
CA GLY A 325 27.49 -11.00 -11.91
C GLY A 325 28.44 -11.77 -10.98
N GLU A 326 28.16 -11.78 -9.67
CA GLU A 326 28.98 -12.44 -8.65
C GLU A 326 28.13 -13.28 -7.69
N ILE A 327 28.82 -14.05 -6.84
CA ILE A 327 28.19 -14.94 -5.88
C ILE A 327 28.29 -14.29 -4.50
N SER A 328 27.15 -14.08 -3.83
CA SER A 328 27.13 -13.65 -2.43
C SER A 328 27.56 -14.79 -1.49
N PRO A 329 28.64 -14.63 -0.71
CA PRO A 329 29.04 -15.61 0.29
C PRO A 329 27.98 -15.84 1.36
N GLU A 330 27.29 -14.79 1.78
CA GLU A 330 26.26 -14.85 2.83
C GLU A 330 25.07 -15.70 2.39
N ILE A 331 24.55 -15.45 1.18
CA ILE A 331 23.43 -16.22 0.62
C ILE A 331 23.81 -17.69 0.48
N LEU A 332 25.02 -18.00 -0.01
CA LEU A 332 25.46 -19.39 -0.15
C LEU A 332 25.74 -20.09 1.19
N LEU A 333 26.28 -19.38 2.19
CA LEU A 333 26.47 -19.94 3.52
C LEU A 333 25.14 -20.28 4.18
N ASN A 334 24.14 -19.40 4.06
CA ASN A 334 22.78 -19.66 4.54
C ASN A 334 22.10 -20.80 3.76
N LEU A 335 22.28 -20.87 2.44
CA LEU A 335 21.81 -22.00 1.63
C LEU A 335 22.42 -23.33 2.08
N ALA A 336 23.74 -23.35 2.28
CA ALA A 336 24.44 -24.55 2.74
C ALA A 336 23.99 -24.99 4.14
N TYR A 337 23.73 -24.03 5.03
CA TYR A 337 23.17 -24.31 6.34
C TYR A 337 21.76 -24.91 6.24
N ALA A 338 20.87 -24.33 5.42
CA ALA A 338 19.54 -24.89 5.17
C ALA A 338 19.61 -26.32 4.60
N GLN A 339 20.49 -26.57 3.63
CA GLN A 339 20.74 -27.90 3.05
C GLN A 339 21.23 -28.91 4.10
N PHE A 340 22.15 -28.49 4.96
CA PHE A 340 22.65 -29.32 6.05
C PHE A 340 21.53 -29.70 7.04
N MET A 341 20.71 -28.72 7.44
CA MET A 341 19.60 -28.94 8.38
C MET A 341 18.49 -29.80 7.77
N ASP A 342 18.27 -29.71 6.46
CA ASP A 342 17.37 -30.58 5.68
C ASP A 342 17.98 -31.97 5.36
N LYS A 343 19.09 -32.33 6.01
CA LYS A 343 19.78 -33.63 5.86
C LYS A 343 20.28 -33.92 4.44
N ASP A 344 20.63 -32.88 3.69
CA ASP A 344 21.25 -32.97 2.36
C ASP A 344 22.72 -32.47 2.38
N PRO A 345 23.64 -33.24 2.99
CA PRO A 345 25.04 -32.85 3.12
C PRO A 345 25.78 -32.82 1.77
N VAL A 346 25.28 -33.49 0.73
CA VAL A 346 25.91 -33.49 -0.60
C VAL A 346 25.70 -32.14 -1.28
N SER A 347 24.45 -31.64 -1.30
CA SER A 347 24.16 -30.31 -1.83
C SER A 347 24.83 -29.21 -1.00
N CYS A 348 24.87 -29.38 0.33
CA CYS A 348 25.64 -28.49 1.23
C CYS A 348 27.09 -28.30 0.74
N LEU A 349 27.82 -29.40 0.51
CA LEU A 349 29.21 -29.35 0.05
C LEU A 349 29.31 -28.70 -1.34
N ALA A 350 28.43 -29.08 -2.28
CA ALA A 350 28.40 -28.51 -3.62
C ALA A 350 28.17 -26.98 -3.62
N SER A 351 27.36 -26.47 -2.68
CA SER A 351 27.17 -25.03 -2.50
C SER A 351 28.42 -24.36 -1.91
N LEU A 352 29.04 -24.97 -0.91
CA LEU A 352 30.25 -24.44 -0.25
C LEU A 352 31.49 -24.47 -1.16
N ASP A 353 31.58 -25.40 -2.12
CA ASP A 353 32.70 -25.48 -3.06
C ASP A 353 32.74 -24.34 -4.07
N LYS A 354 31.61 -23.66 -4.28
CA LYS A 354 31.53 -22.43 -5.08
C LYS A 354 32.24 -21.25 -4.42
N LEU A 355 32.49 -21.31 -3.11
CA LEU A 355 33.12 -20.24 -2.35
C LEU A 355 34.65 -20.37 -2.33
N ASN A 356 35.34 -19.28 -2.67
CA ASN A 356 36.78 -19.19 -2.55
C ASN A 356 37.18 -18.70 -1.16
N SER A 357 37.72 -19.59 -0.33
CA SER A 357 38.11 -19.28 1.05
C SER A 357 39.07 -18.09 1.17
N ARG A 358 39.97 -17.87 0.20
CA ARG A 358 40.95 -16.77 0.23
C ARG A 358 40.30 -15.39 0.08
N ARG A 359 39.12 -15.32 -0.55
CA ARG A 359 38.37 -14.07 -0.74
C ARG A 359 37.46 -13.70 0.43
N LEU A 360 37.24 -14.63 1.37
CA LEU A 360 36.38 -14.41 2.53
C LEU A 360 37.13 -13.73 3.67
N THR A 361 36.44 -12.87 4.43
CA THR A 361 36.95 -12.37 5.73
C THR A 361 36.92 -13.48 6.78
N ALA A 362 37.52 -13.26 7.96
CA ALA A 362 37.68 -14.29 8.97
C ALA A 362 36.35 -14.95 9.41
N TYR A 363 35.30 -14.15 9.60
CA TYR A 363 34.00 -14.62 10.11
C TYR A 363 33.25 -15.53 9.11
N PRO A 364 32.96 -15.15 7.85
CA PRO A 364 32.39 -16.07 6.87
C PRO A 364 33.30 -17.27 6.56
N ARG A 365 34.62 -17.10 6.63
CA ARG A 365 35.58 -18.19 6.42
C ARG A 365 35.50 -19.24 7.53
N PHE A 366 35.22 -18.84 8.77
CA PHE A 366 34.93 -19.76 9.87
C PHE A 366 33.73 -20.65 9.51
N PHE A 367 32.59 -20.04 9.14
CA PHE A 367 31.37 -20.78 8.80
C PHE A 367 31.55 -21.67 7.57
N LEU A 368 32.31 -21.24 6.57
CA LEU A 368 32.66 -22.08 5.41
C LEU A 368 33.28 -23.41 5.86
N PHE A 369 34.33 -23.36 6.69
CA PHE A 369 35.01 -24.57 7.14
C PHE A 369 34.20 -25.36 8.16
N TYR A 370 33.47 -24.68 9.05
CA TYR A 370 32.59 -25.33 10.01
C TYR A 370 31.47 -26.11 9.33
N TYR A 371 30.81 -25.53 8.32
CA TYR A 371 29.76 -26.19 7.56
C TYR A 371 30.32 -27.33 6.69
N ARG A 372 31.45 -27.14 6.00
CA ARG A 372 32.11 -28.23 5.26
C ARG A 372 32.40 -29.42 6.17
N GLY A 373 33.06 -29.16 7.30
CA GLY A 373 33.37 -30.20 8.26
C GLY A 373 32.14 -30.89 8.84
N SER A 374 31.04 -30.15 9.05
CA SER A 374 29.77 -30.72 9.53
C SER A 374 29.08 -31.61 8.48
N CYS A 375 29.08 -31.19 7.22
CA CYS A 375 28.51 -31.96 6.12
C CYS A 375 29.33 -33.22 5.83
N GLU A 376 30.66 -33.13 5.87
CA GLU A 376 31.57 -34.29 5.76
C GLU A 376 31.39 -35.27 6.93
N LEU A 377 31.25 -34.77 8.16
CA LEU A 377 30.99 -35.59 9.34
C LEU A 377 29.69 -36.39 9.21
N SER A 378 28.67 -35.82 8.56
CA SER A 378 27.38 -36.47 8.33
C SER A 378 27.45 -37.55 7.23
N LEU A 379 28.42 -37.43 6.32
CA LEU A 379 28.72 -38.43 5.29
C LEU A 379 29.71 -39.51 5.76
N GLY A 380 30.20 -39.45 7.00
CA GLY A 380 31.22 -40.36 7.52
C GLY A 380 32.62 -40.14 6.94
N ARG A 381 32.88 -38.96 6.35
CA ARG A 381 34.22 -38.58 5.84
C ARG A 381 35.06 -37.98 6.96
N TRP A 382 35.48 -38.82 7.90
CA TRP A 382 36.03 -38.37 9.19
C TRP A 382 37.33 -37.57 9.08
N ASP A 383 38.27 -37.95 8.20
CA ASP A 383 39.53 -37.23 8.02
C ASP A 383 39.35 -35.85 7.38
N ASP A 384 38.46 -35.74 6.38
CA ASP A 384 38.10 -34.46 5.75
C ASP A 384 37.40 -33.56 6.77
N ALA A 385 36.43 -34.13 7.49
CA ALA A 385 35.68 -33.44 8.54
C ALA A 385 36.62 -32.88 9.60
N TYR A 386 37.55 -33.70 10.10
CA TYR A 386 38.58 -33.28 11.04
C TYR A 386 39.38 -32.10 10.48
N THR A 387 39.88 -32.21 9.24
CA THR A 387 40.70 -31.16 8.61
C THR A 387 39.96 -29.83 8.53
N ASN A 388 38.71 -29.82 8.08
CA ASN A 388 37.91 -28.61 7.97
C ASN A 388 37.51 -28.05 9.35
N LEU A 389 37.08 -28.89 10.28
CA LEU A 389 36.77 -28.45 11.65
C LEU A 389 38.00 -27.88 12.37
N LYS A 390 39.19 -28.43 12.11
CA LYS A 390 40.44 -27.92 12.67
C LYS A 390 40.78 -26.54 12.14
N ARG A 391 40.54 -26.29 10.84
CA ARG A 391 40.65 -24.94 10.25
C ARG A 391 39.65 -23.97 10.87
N ALA A 392 38.40 -24.40 11.08
CA ALA A 392 37.39 -23.58 11.76
C ALA A 392 37.82 -23.24 13.19
N GLN A 393 38.36 -24.21 13.94
CA GLN A 393 38.89 -24.01 15.29
C GLN A 393 40.02 -22.97 15.33
N ILE A 394 40.97 -23.03 14.39
CA ILE A 394 42.10 -22.09 14.31
C ILE A 394 41.63 -20.68 13.97
N LEU A 395 40.63 -20.55 13.09
CA LEU A 395 40.06 -19.25 12.74
C LEU A 395 39.36 -18.56 13.91
N GLY A 396 39.09 -19.31 15.00
CA GLY A 396 38.69 -18.73 16.27
C GLY A 396 37.44 -17.88 16.13
N GLY A 397 36.34 -18.50 15.69
CA GLY A 397 35.02 -17.86 15.72
C GLY A 397 34.67 -17.37 17.14
N GLU A 398 33.51 -16.72 17.27
CA GLU A 398 33.03 -16.28 18.59
C GLU A 398 33.05 -17.44 19.59
N ARG A 399 33.40 -17.15 20.85
CA ARG A 399 33.62 -18.16 21.90
C ARG A 399 32.42 -19.10 22.07
N GLU A 400 31.24 -18.65 21.69
CA GLU A 400 29.97 -19.38 21.72
C GLU A 400 29.92 -20.57 20.76
N PHE A 401 30.64 -20.52 19.63
CA PHE A 401 30.63 -21.61 18.64
C PHE A 401 31.70 -22.68 18.87
N LEU A 402 32.79 -22.32 19.55
CA LEU A 402 33.92 -23.21 19.80
C LEU A 402 33.57 -24.53 20.53
N PRO A 403 32.66 -24.58 21.52
CA PRO A 403 32.32 -25.83 22.21
C PRO A 403 31.77 -26.88 21.24
N VAL A 404 30.92 -26.45 20.30
CA VAL A 404 30.33 -27.33 19.27
C VAL A 404 31.38 -27.77 18.25
N VAL A 405 32.34 -26.90 17.91
CA VAL A 405 33.47 -27.27 17.04
C VAL A 405 34.34 -28.32 17.72
N TYR A 406 34.67 -28.14 19.01
CA TYR A 406 35.44 -29.11 19.79
C TYR A 406 34.71 -30.44 19.95
N TYR A 407 33.40 -30.41 20.19
CA TYR A 407 32.58 -31.61 20.16
C TYR A 407 32.76 -32.35 18.83
N LYS A 408 32.51 -31.70 17.69
CA LYS A 408 32.64 -32.36 16.37
C LYS A 408 34.07 -32.83 16.08
N LEU A 409 35.10 -32.11 16.52
CA LEU A 409 36.50 -32.54 16.43
C LEU A 409 36.77 -33.80 17.26
N GLY A 410 36.24 -33.86 18.49
CA GLY A 410 36.32 -35.06 19.32
C GLY A 410 35.71 -36.27 18.64
N ARG A 411 34.50 -36.10 18.08
CA ARG A 411 33.78 -37.15 17.34
C ARG A 411 34.60 -37.68 16.15
N ALA A 412 35.13 -36.77 15.32
CA ALA A 412 35.97 -37.13 14.17
C ALA A 412 37.29 -37.79 14.60
N SER A 413 37.87 -37.37 15.73
CA SER A 413 39.11 -37.93 16.28
C SER A 413 38.91 -39.37 16.75
N PHE A 414 37.83 -39.65 17.49
CA PHE A 414 37.53 -41.03 17.92
C PHE A 414 37.22 -41.94 16.73
N ALA A 415 36.47 -41.45 15.73
CA ALA A 415 36.20 -42.21 14.51
C ALA A 415 37.46 -42.56 13.69
N THR A 416 38.53 -41.76 13.82
CA THR A 416 39.83 -41.97 13.15
C THR A 416 40.90 -42.59 14.07
N ASN A 417 40.51 -43.11 15.25
CA ASN A 417 41.41 -43.70 16.26
C ASN A 417 42.48 -42.73 16.82
N ARG A 418 42.25 -41.42 16.77
CA ARG A 418 43.12 -40.39 17.36
C ARG A 418 42.74 -40.12 18.82
N GLU A 419 42.91 -41.11 19.68
CA GLU A 419 42.36 -41.09 21.05
C GLU A 419 42.85 -39.90 21.89
N GLN A 420 44.14 -39.53 21.80
CA GLN A 420 44.69 -38.40 22.55
C GLN A 420 44.03 -37.07 22.17
N GLU A 421 43.85 -36.84 20.87
CA GLU A 421 43.19 -35.65 20.35
C GLU A 421 41.69 -35.67 20.68
N GLY A 422 41.04 -36.83 20.54
CA GLY A 422 39.65 -37.01 20.93
C GLY A 422 39.40 -36.66 22.39
N ASN A 423 40.26 -37.13 23.29
CA ASN A 423 40.20 -36.79 24.71
C ASN A 423 40.40 -35.29 24.96
N LEU A 424 41.37 -34.66 24.29
CA LEU A 424 41.63 -33.22 24.40
C LEU A 424 40.42 -32.38 23.97
N TRP A 425 39.89 -32.63 22.77
CA TRP A 425 38.77 -31.86 22.22
C TRP A 425 37.49 -32.06 23.04
N THR A 426 37.22 -33.30 23.46
CA THR A 426 36.06 -33.60 24.31
C THR A 426 36.15 -32.89 25.66
N HIS A 427 37.34 -32.87 26.28
CA HIS A 427 37.55 -32.13 27.51
C HIS A 427 37.33 -30.63 27.32
N GLN A 428 37.85 -30.04 26.25
CA GLN A 428 37.66 -28.62 25.95
C GLN A 428 36.19 -28.27 25.68
N ALA A 429 35.47 -29.10 24.93
CA ALA A 429 34.04 -28.90 24.67
C ALA A 429 33.25 -28.81 25.99
N LEU A 430 33.44 -29.77 26.90
CA LEU A 430 32.75 -29.84 28.19
C LEU A 430 33.17 -28.74 29.18
N LEU A 431 34.38 -28.18 29.05
CA LEU A 431 34.81 -27.05 29.85
C LEU A 431 34.03 -25.77 29.52
N TYR A 432 33.69 -25.57 28.25
CA TYR A 432 32.98 -24.37 27.82
C TYR A 432 31.45 -24.54 27.80
N ASP A 433 30.96 -25.71 27.39
CA ASP A 433 29.54 -26.04 27.39
C ASP A 433 29.34 -27.47 27.95
N PHE A 434 28.91 -27.52 29.20
CA PHE A 434 28.77 -28.77 29.93
C PHE A 434 27.51 -29.56 29.54
N ASP A 435 26.53 -28.91 28.91
CA ASP A 435 25.28 -29.55 28.49
C ASP A 435 25.50 -30.46 27.27
N LEU A 436 26.60 -30.28 26.53
CA LEU A 436 27.01 -31.19 25.45
C LEU A 436 27.24 -32.63 25.91
N ILE A 437 27.40 -32.87 27.21
CA ILE A 437 27.59 -34.22 27.73
C ILE A 437 26.41 -35.14 27.40
N GLU A 438 25.17 -34.65 27.34
CA GLU A 438 24.00 -35.47 26.98
C GLU A 438 24.09 -35.99 25.53
N LYS A 439 24.59 -35.14 24.62
CA LYS A 439 24.81 -35.50 23.22
C LYS A 439 26.00 -36.44 23.06
N MET A 440 27.06 -36.26 23.85
CA MET A 440 28.23 -37.12 23.81
C MET A 440 27.95 -38.49 24.42
N ASP A 441 27.18 -38.56 25.51
CA ASP A 441 26.90 -39.81 26.22
C ASP A 441 26.03 -40.79 25.39
N SER A 442 25.19 -40.24 24.52
CA SER A 442 24.38 -41.01 23.57
C SER A 442 25.12 -41.41 22.28
N ASP A 443 26.33 -40.91 22.06
CA ASP A 443 27.12 -41.19 20.86
C ASP A 443 28.19 -42.27 21.16
N PRO A 444 28.10 -43.46 20.54
CA PRO A 444 29.02 -44.57 20.79
C PRO A 444 30.50 -44.23 20.61
N LEU A 445 30.83 -43.23 19.78
CA LEU A 445 32.22 -42.80 19.58
C LEU A 445 32.87 -42.24 20.85
N TYR A 446 32.09 -41.78 21.83
CA TYR A 446 32.60 -41.23 23.09
C TYR A 446 32.62 -42.22 24.24
N GLU A 447 32.16 -43.45 24.04
CA GLU A 447 32.06 -44.45 25.12
C GLU A 447 33.39 -44.64 25.85
N ARG A 448 34.47 -44.84 25.10
CA ARG A 448 35.84 -44.98 25.63
C ARG A 448 36.29 -43.77 26.45
N PHE A 449 35.93 -42.56 26.03
CA PHE A 449 36.23 -41.35 26.79
C PHE A 449 35.54 -41.38 28.14
N PHE A 450 34.26 -41.75 28.19
CA PHE A 450 33.50 -41.80 29.43
C PHE A 450 33.86 -42.95 30.37
N GLU A 451 34.49 -44.01 29.86
CA GLU A 451 35.09 -45.06 30.69
C GLU A 451 36.41 -44.62 31.34
N SER A 452 37.10 -43.65 30.75
CA SER A 452 38.35 -43.09 31.27
C SER A 452 38.16 -42.39 32.62
N PRO A 453 39.22 -42.26 33.46
CA PRO A 453 39.15 -41.52 34.72
C PRO A 453 38.66 -40.08 34.55
N ASN A 454 39.07 -39.40 33.46
CA ASN A 454 38.65 -38.04 33.15
C ASN A 454 37.16 -37.98 32.77
N GLY A 455 36.69 -38.89 31.92
CA GLY A 455 35.28 -38.96 31.54
C GLY A 455 34.36 -39.30 32.71
N LYS A 456 34.77 -40.22 33.59
CA LYS A 456 34.05 -40.53 34.85
C LYS A 456 33.96 -39.31 35.77
N SER A 457 35.03 -38.51 35.85
CA SER A 457 35.05 -37.25 36.61
C SER A 457 34.05 -36.24 36.06
N HIS A 458 33.99 -36.06 34.73
CA HIS A 458 33.01 -35.19 34.07
C HIS A 458 31.58 -35.66 34.28
N LYS A 459 31.29 -36.95 34.08
CA LYS A 459 29.97 -37.55 34.36
C LYS A 459 29.54 -37.29 35.81
N ARG A 460 30.42 -37.56 36.78
CA ARG A 460 30.13 -37.32 38.20
C ARG A 460 29.79 -35.85 38.46
N LYS A 461 30.57 -34.91 37.93
CA LYS A 461 30.30 -33.47 38.06
C LYS A 461 28.96 -33.07 37.44
N TYR A 462 28.60 -33.67 36.31
CA TYR A 462 27.33 -33.41 35.62
C TYR A 462 26.11 -33.82 36.43
N TYR A 463 26.05 -35.10 36.86
CA TYR A 463 24.91 -35.58 37.63
C TYR A 463 24.80 -34.92 39.02
N LEU A 464 25.92 -34.56 39.66
CA LEU A 464 25.91 -33.80 40.91
C LEU A 464 25.35 -32.37 40.73
N ASN A 465 25.65 -31.71 39.61
CA ASN A 465 25.14 -30.37 39.33
C ASN A 465 23.67 -30.39 38.87
N LYS A 466 23.25 -31.44 38.13
CA LYS A 466 21.86 -31.62 37.70
C LYS A 466 20.92 -31.86 38.89
N GLN A 467 21.35 -32.65 39.88
CA GLN A 467 20.62 -32.87 41.14
C GLN A 467 20.48 -31.63 42.02
N LYS A 468 21.34 -30.60 41.86
CA LYS A 468 21.24 -29.33 42.59
C LYS A 468 20.34 -28.29 41.93
N LYS A 469 20.01 -28.48 40.64
CA LYS A 469 19.16 -27.57 39.84
C LYS A 469 17.69 -28.05 39.78
N GLN A 470 17.43 -29.31 40.13
CA GLN A 470 16.09 -29.84 40.44
C GLN A 470 15.77 -29.54 41.91
#